data_AF-A0AAU9VA41-F1
#
_entry.id   AF-A0AAU9VA41-F1
#
_cell.length_a   1.000
_cell.length_b   1.000
_cell.length_c   1.000
_cell.angle_alpha   90.00
_cell.angle_beta   90.00
_cell.angle_gamma   90.00
#
_symmetry.space_group_name_H-M   'P 1'
#
loop_
_entity.id
_entity.type
_entity.pdbx_description
1 polymer ?
#
loop_
_entity_poly.entity_id
_entity_poly.type
_entity_poly.pdbx_seq_one_letter_code
_entity_poly.pdbx_strand_id
1 'polypeptide(L)' 'MQTVREVNVDLVLISEPYKHLDSQLWITDSSAKAVIWSCGRFPFQSIINNTETGFVAANVDGICFYSCYAPPSLH' A
#
# COMPACT_ATOMS: atom_id res chain seq x y z
N MET A 1 -1.55 7.87 10.57
CA MET A 1 -0.17 8.28 10.92
C MET A 1 -0.07 9.78 11.03
N GLN A 2 0.66 10.31 12.01
CA GLN A 2 0.85 11.77 12.21
C GLN A 2 1.63 12.39 11.04
N THR A 3 2.75 11.77 10.63
CA THR A 3 3.59 12.22 9.51
C THR A 3 2.82 12.42 8.21
N VAL A 4 1.89 11.52 7.88
CA VAL A 4 1.05 11.62 6.67
C VAL A 4 0.18 12.88 6.69
N ARG A 5 -0.35 13.26 7.86
CA ARG A 5 -1.15 14.47 8.03
C ARG A 5 -0.29 15.73 7.98
N GLU A 6 0.90 15.70 8.58
CA GLU A 6 1.83 16.84 8.62
C GLU A 6 2.44 17.13 7.25
N VAL A 7 2.78 16.08 6.50
CA VAL A 7 3.40 16.18 5.17
C VAL A 7 2.35 16.32 4.06
N ASN A 8 1.07 16.10 4.38
CA ASN A 8 -0.05 16.13 3.43
C ASN A 8 0.20 15.20 2.22
N VAL A 9 0.48 13.94 2.51
CA VAL A 9 0.80 12.92 1.50
C VAL A 9 -0.50 12.39 0.87
N ASP A 10 -0.53 12.26 -0.45
CA ASP A 10 -1.67 11.69 -1.17
C ASP A 10 -1.70 10.15 -1.13
N LEU A 11 -0.52 9.52 -1.25
CA LEU A 11 -0.33 8.07 -1.31
C LEU A 11 0.89 7.62 -0.50
N VAL A 12 0.75 6.55 0.27
CA VAL A 12 1.85 5.96 1.05
C VAL A 12 2.04 4.50 0.65
N LEU A 13 3.31 4.11 0.46
CA LEU A 13 3.73 2.73 0.26
C LEU A 13 4.42 2.26 1.56
N ILE A 14 3.97 1.17 2.15
CA ILE A 14 4.49 0.66 3.43
C ILE A 14 4.90 -0.80 3.26
N SER A 15 6.11 -1.11 3.70
CA SER A 15 6.58 -2.48 3.90
C SER A 15 6.51 -2.82 5.39
N GLU A 16 6.02 -4.03 5.71
CA GLU A 16 5.87 -4.58 7.06
C GLU A 16 5.11 -3.64 8.03
N PRO A 17 3.85 -3.25 7.71
CA PRO A 17 3.06 -2.45 8.64
C PRO A 17 2.85 -3.18 9.97
N TYR A 18 3.15 -2.50 11.08
CA TYR A 18 3.05 -3.08 12.43
C TYR A 18 1.61 -3.50 12.80
N LYS A 19 0.59 -2.79 12.32
CA LYS A 19 -0.84 -3.09 12.53
C LYS A 19 -1.65 -2.76 11.30
N HIS A 20 -2.62 -3.62 10.97
CA HIS A 20 -3.67 -3.30 10.03
C HIS A 20 -4.67 -2.35 10.69
N LEU A 21 -4.94 -1.19 10.07
CA LEU A 21 -5.95 -0.26 10.53
C LEU A 21 -7.20 -0.47 9.67
N ASP A 22 -8.15 -1.27 10.17
CA ASP A 22 -9.36 -1.71 9.44
C ASP A 22 -10.26 -0.58 8.91
N SER A 23 -10.04 0.68 9.34
CA SER A 23 -10.85 1.84 8.99
C SER A 23 -10.28 2.72 7.86
N GLN A 24 -9.16 2.34 7.25
CA GLN A 24 -8.49 3.16 6.23
C GLN A 24 -8.55 2.53 4.84
N LEU A 25 -8.48 3.37 3.79
CA LEU A 25 -8.40 2.96 2.38
C LEU A 25 -7.02 2.36 2.07
N TRP A 26 -6.75 1.18 2.63
CA TRP A 26 -5.53 0.41 2.42
C TRP A 26 -5.84 -0.76 1.53
N ILE A 27 -4.92 -1.07 0.63
CA ILE A 27 -4.88 -2.34 -0.08
C ILE A 27 -3.58 -3.02 0.29
N THR A 28 -3.65 -4.34 0.42
CA THR A 28 -2.54 -5.12 0.95
C THR A 28 -2.37 -6.41 0.15
N ASP A 29 -1.14 -6.90 0.10
CA ASP A 29 -0.84 -8.23 -0.41
C ASP A 29 -1.39 -9.34 0.52
N SER A 30 -1.30 -10.59 0.07
CA SER A 30 -1.80 -11.77 0.79
C SER A 30 -1.12 -12.02 2.15
N SER A 31 0.11 -11.53 2.36
CA SER A 31 0.84 -11.65 3.63
C SER A 31 0.73 -10.44 4.55
N ALA A 32 0.01 -9.40 4.14
CA ALA A 32 -0.08 -8.13 4.83
C ALA A 32 1.26 -7.41 5.08
N LYS A 33 2.26 -7.67 4.22
CA LYS A 33 3.61 -7.09 4.30
C LYS A 33 3.86 -5.96 3.31
N ALA A 34 3.06 -5.83 2.27
CA ALA A 34 3.14 -4.73 1.32
C ALA A 34 1.78 -4.03 1.24
N VAL A 35 1.78 -2.71 1.47
CA VAL A 35 0.57 -1.89 1.49
C VAL A 35 0.69 -0.71 0.55
N ILE A 36 -0.42 -0.37 -0.09
CA ILE A 36 -0.66 0.95 -0.69
C ILE A 36 -1.81 1.59 0.08
N TRP A 37 -1.57 2.79 0.63
CA TRP A 37 -2.56 3.58 1.36
C TRP A 37 -2.86 4.86 0.61
N SER A 38 -4.12 5.00 0.16
CA SER A 38 -4.65 6.30 -0.28
C SER A 38 -5.04 7.14 0.94
N CYS A 39 -4.24 8.17 1.19
CA CYS A 39 -4.38 9.09 2.33
C CYS A 39 -5.15 10.35 1.94
N GLY A 40 -5.13 10.68 0.66
CA GLY A 40 -5.67 11.89 0.09
C GLY A 40 -7.05 11.68 -0.54
N ARG A 41 -7.29 12.42 -1.62
CA ARG A 41 -8.60 12.50 -2.29
C ARG A 41 -8.76 11.49 -3.41
N PHE A 42 -7.71 10.76 -3.77
CA PHE A 42 -7.69 9.92 -4.96
C PHE A 42 -8.12 8.49 -4.62
N PRO A 43 -9.33 8.05 -5.03
CA PRO A 43 -9.72 6.67 -4.85
C PRO A 43 -8.87 5.73 -5.72
N PHE A 44 -8.75 4.48 -5.31
CA PHE A 44 -8.19 3.44 -6.17
C PHE A 44 -9.09 3.24 -7.39
N GLN A 45 -8.52 3.39 -8.59
CA GLN A 45 -9.22 3.16 -9.85
C GLN A 45 -9.30 1.68 -10.16
N SER A 46 -8.22 0.94 -9.88
CA SER A 46 -8.20 -0.51 -9.97
C SER A 46 -7.15 -1.08 -9.03
N ILE A 47 -7.46 -2.22 -8.43
CA ILE A 47 -6.50 -3.01 -7.65
C ILE A 47 -6.01 -4.14 -8.55
N ILE A 48 -4.71 -4.21 -8.75
CA ILE A 48 -4.07 -5.30 -9.48
C ILE A 48 -3.74 -6.34 -8.42
N ASN A 49 -4.72 -7.22 -8.18
CA ASN A 49 -4.59 -8.28 -7.20
C ASN A 49 -3.84 -9.45 -7.84
N ASN A 50 -2.51 -9.44 -7.72
CA ASN A 50 -1.75 -10.66 -7.95
C ASN A 50 -1.71 -11.42 -6.62
N THR A 51 -1.85 -12.73 -6.67
CA THR A 51 -1.78 -13.60 -5.49
C THR A 51 -0.36 -13.69 -4.89
N GLU A 52 0.57 -12.88 -5.39
CA GLU A 52 1.97 -12.89 -5.02
C GLU A 52 2.15 -12.34 -3.61
N THR A 53 2.98 -13.05 -2.83
CA THR A 53 3.32 -12.64 -1.48
C THR A 53 4.31 -11.48 -1.51
N GLY A 54 4.06 -10.47 -0.68
CA GLY A 54 4.92 -9.30 -0.54
C GLY A 54 4.78 -8.30 -1.69
N PHE A 55 3.73 -8.37 -2.52
CA PHE A 55 3.54 -7.43 -3.62
C PHE A 55 2.08 -6.99 -3.72
N VAL A 56 1.86 -5.71 -3.97
CA VAL A 56 0.55 -5.16 -4.32
C VAL A 56 0.70 -4.02 -5.32
N ALA A 57 -0.24 -3.91 -6.24
CA ALA A 57 -0.25 -2.84 -7.23
C ALA A 57 -1.65 -2.23 -7.40
N ALA A 58 -1.71 -0.94 -7.70
CA ALA A 58 -2.96 -0.25 -7.99
C ALA A 58 -2.78 0.96 -8.88
N ASN A 59 -3.82 1.25 -9.64
CA ASN A 59 -3.93 2.50 -10.39
C ASN A 59 -4.61 3.56 -9.52
N VAL A 60 -3.97 4.72 -9.43
CA VAL A 60 -4.46 5.92 -8.74
C VAL A 60 -4.19 7.12 -9.65
N ASP A 61 -5.23 7.86 -9.98
CA ASP A 61 -5.16 9.04 -10.87
C ASP A 61 -4.44 8.79 -12.22
N GLY A 62 -4.64 7.62 -12.82
CA GLY A 62 -3.99 7.23 -14.09
C GLY A 62 -2.54 6.78 -13.95
N ILE A 63 -1.99 6.71 -12.73
CA ILE A 63 -0.63 6.25 -12.44
C ILE A 63 -0.70 4.88 -11.77
N CYS A 64 0.10 3.94 -12.25
CA CYS A 64 0.23 2.62 -11.62
C CYS A 64 1.32 2.65 -10.55
N PHE A 65 0.94 2.35 -9.31
CA PHE A 65 1.84 2.25 -8.17
C PHE A 65 2.06 0.79 -7.80
N TYR A 66 3.28 0.50 -7.37
CA TYR A 66 3.74 -0.82 -6.96
C TYR A 66 4.36 -0.71 -5.57
N SER A 67 3.86 -1.52 -4.63
CA SER A 67 4.47 -1.68 -3.31
C SER A 67 5.00 -3.10 -3.21
N CYS A 68 6.25 -3.23 -2.78
CA CYS A 68 6.92 -4.51 -2.64
C CYS A 68 7.60 -4.60 -1.29
N TYR A 69 7.42 -5.73 -0.62
CA TYR A 69 8.25 -6.20 0.45
C TYR A 69 9.13 -7.32 -0.08
N ALA A 70 10.40 -7.00 -0.30
CA ALA A 70 11.44 -7.98 -0.54
C ALA A 70 12.04 -8.39 0.81
N PRO A 71 11.89 -9.65 1.25
CA PRO A 71 12.48 -10.11 2.49
C PRO A 71 14.00 -9.89 2.46
N PRO A 72 14.62 -9.47 3.58
CA PRO A 72 16.06 -9.21 3.64
C PRO A 72 16.92 -10.48 3.49
N SER A 73 16.30 -11.66 3.57
CA SER A 73 16.94 -12.95 3.31
C SER A 73 16.12 -13.78 2.32
N LEU A 74 16.83 -14.46 1.41
CA LEU A 74 16.28 -15.55 0.61
C LEU A 74 16.28 -16.79 1.49
N HIS A 75 15.14 -17.15 2.07
CA HIS A 75 14.97 -18.42 2.77
C HIS A 75 14.54 -19.53 1.82
#